data_AF-A0A519XY94-F1
#
_entry.id   AF-A0A519XY94-F1
#
_cell.length_a   1.000
_cell.length_b   1.000
_cell.length_c   1.000
_cell.angle_alpha   90.00
_cell.angle_beta   90.00
_cell.angle_gamma   90.00
#
_symmetry.space_group_name_H-M   'P 1'
#
loop_
_entity.id
_entity.type
_entity.pdbx_description
1 polymer ?
#
loop_
_entity_poly.entity_id
_entity_poly.type
_entity_poly.pdbx_seq_one_letter_code
_entity_poly.pdbx_strand_id
1 'polypeptide(L)'
;MFIHKFLSTALGIGYIGKGAGTYAAIATCICWHLTQSPYSNPYLWPVLITILIIMLGIMSGDRVEEIWGKDHQRVVIDEVAGMCITLLFVPLK
;
A
#
# COMPACT_ATOMS: atom_id res chain seq x y z
N MET A 1 -7.16 -13.65 10.05
CA MET A 1 -8.26 -12.76 9.61
C MET A 1 -8.02 -11.29 9.99
N PHE A 2 -7.73 -10.96 11.27
CA PHE A 2 -7.45 -9.57 11.69
C PHE A 2 -6.30 -8.93 10.89
N ILE A 3 -5.16 -9.62 10.78
CA ILE A 3 -3.99 -9.14 10.03
C ILE A 3 -4.32 -8.85 8.56
N HIS A 4 -5.05 -9.74 7.89
CA HIS A 4 -5.45 -9.51 6.49
C HIS A 4 -6.37 -8.30 6.33
N LYS A 5 -7.33 -8.09 7.25
CA LYS A 5 -8.17 -6.89 7.23
C LYS A 5 -7.33 -5.64 7.47
N PHE A 6 -6.39 -5.69 8.41
CA PHE A 6 -5.50 -4.58 8.73
C PHE A 6 -4.60 -4.19 7.55
N LEU A 7 -4.01 -5.18 6.88
CA LEU A 7 -3.18 -4.97 5.68
C LEU A 7 -4.03 -4.48 4.50
N SER A 8 -5.13 -5.17 4.19
CA SER A 8 -5.98 -4.82 3.04
C SER A 8 -6.59 -3.42 3.16
N THR A 9 -6.82 -2.94 4.37
CA THR A 9 -7.34 -1.58 4.64
C THR A 9 -6.25 -0.53 4.78
N ALA A 10 -4.98 -0.84 4.47
CA ALA A 10 -3.83 0.04 4.66
C ALA A 10 -3.79 0.65 6.07
N LEU A 11 -3.69 -0.21 7.10
CA LEU A 11 -3.65 0.17 8.52
C LEU A 11 -4.95 0.81 9.04
N GLY A 12 -6.08 0.53 8.39
CA GLY A 12 -7.42 0.99 8.81
C GLY A 12 -7.98 2.16 8.01
N ILE A 13 -7.22 2.74 7.07
CA ILE A 13 -7.67 3.81 6.16
C ILE A 13 -8.92 3.38 5.36
N GLY A 14 -8.97 2.11 4.96
CA GLY A 14 -10.11 1.52 4.25
C GLY A 14 -11.46 1.67 4.96
N TYR A 15 -11.48 1.93 6.28
CA TYR A 15 -12.72 2.14 7.04
C TYR A 15 -13.25 3.58 7.00
N ILE A 16 -12.51 4.55 6.44
CA ILE A 16 -12.94 5.95 6.31
C ILE A 16 -14.19 6.07 5.42
N GLY A 17 -14.40 5.11 4.51
CA GLY A 17 -15.54 5.08 3.60
C GLY A 17 -15.24 5.82 2.29
N LYS A 18 -15.96 6.91 2.01
CA LYS A 18 -15.81 7.63 0.73
C LYS A 18 -14.40 8.21 0.59
N GLY A 19 -13.74 7.91 -0.53
CA GLY A 19 -12.40 8.40 -0.83
C GLY A 19 -11.28 7.71 -0.04
N ALA A 20 -11.54 6.56 0.60
CA ALA A 20 -10.51 5.83 1.37
C ALA A 20 -9.24 5.54 0.54
N GLY A 21 -9.39 5.19 -0.74
CA GLY A 21 -8.26 4.99 -1.65
C GLY A 21 -7.39 6.24 -1.82
N THR A 22 -8.01 7.42 -1.96
CA THR A 22 -7.29 8.70 -2.01
C THR A 22 -6.49 8.96 -0.74
N TYR A 23 -7.08 8.71 0.44
CA TYR A 23 -6.35 8.85 1.70
C TYR A 23 -5.21 7.84 1.82
N ALA A 24 -5.38 6.62 1.31
CA ALA A 24 -4.33 5.60 1.30
C ALA A 24 -3.16 6.02 0.39
N ALA A 25 -3.46 6.53 -0.81
CA ALA A 25 -2.46 7.06 -1.73
C ALA A 25 -1.70 8.26 -1.13
N ILE A 26 -2.42 9.23 -0.54
CA ILE A 26 -1.79 10.39 0.13
C ILE A 26 -0.88 9.93 1.27
N ALA A 27 -1.36 9.03 2.13
CA ALA A 27 -0.56 8.48 3.22
C ALA A 27 0.70 7.78 2.69
N THR A 28 0.56 7.00 1.62
CA THR A 28 1.69 6.32 0.96
C THR A 28 2.70 7.33 0.44
N CYS A 29 2.28 8.39 -0.25
CA CYS A 29 3.16 9.46 -0.73
C CYS A 29 3.93 10.14 0.41
N ILE A 30 3.25 10.45 1.51
CA ILE A 30 3.87 11.07 2.69
C ILE A 30 4.92 10.13 3.28
N CYS A 31 4.55 8.86 3.52
CA CYS A 31 5.49 7.86 4.02
C CYS A 31 6.68 7.70 3.07
N TRP A 32 6.43 7.58 1.77
CA TRP A 32 7.46 7.43 0.75
C TRP A 32 8.44 8.60 0.74
N HIS A 33 7.95 9.84 0.81
CA HIS A 33 8.81 11.02 0.85
C HIS A 33 9.66 11.10 2.13
N LEU A 34 9.10 10.68 3.26
CA LEU A 34 9.80 10.73 4.55
C LEU A 34 10.84 9.62 4.73
N THR A 35 10.65 8.47 4.09
CA THR A 35 11.59 7.33 4.20
C THR A 35 12.72 7.35 3.16
N GLN A 36 12.59 8.17 2.11
CA GLN A 36 13.67 8.40 1.14
C GLN A 36 14.81 9.19 1.81
N SER A 37 15.84 8.45 2.22
CA SER A 37 17.08 8.96 2.81
C SER A 37 18.23 8.79 1.81
N PRO A 38 19.31 9.60 1.84
CA PRO A 38 20.48 9.41 1.00
C PRO A 38 21.25 8.13 1.39
N TYR A 39 20.73 6.98 0.97
CA TYR A 39 21.38 5.69 1.07
C TYR A 39 22.40 5.51 -0.06
N SER A 40 23.40 4.67 0.18
CA SER A 40 24.41 4.29 -0.84
C SER A 40 23.78 3.68 -2.09
N ASN A 41 22.61 3.02 -1.94
CA ASN A 41 21.77 2.56 -3.03
C ASN A 41 20.33 3.02 -2.76
N PRO A 42 19.85 4.10 -3.40
CA PRO A 42 18.54 4.68 -3.12
C PRO A 42 17.38 3.82 -3.61
N TYR A 43 17.60 2.80 -4.45
CA TYR A 43 16.54 2.02 -5.09
C TYR A 43 16.33 0.64 -4.47
N LEU A 44 17.35 0.02 -3.87
CA LEU A 44 17.26 -1.35 -3.37
C LEU A 44 16.12 -1.54 -2.35
N TRP A 45 16.08 -0.69 -1.32
CA TRP A 45 15.05 -0.79 -0.28
C TRP A 45 13.63 -0.48 -0.79
N PRO A 46 13.41 0.61 -1.56
CA PRO A 46 12.11 0.85 -2.21
C PRO A 46 11.61 -0.33 -3.05
N VAL A 47 12.48 -0.97 -3.83
CA VAL A 47 12.12 -2.17 -4.62
C VAL A 47 11.65 -3.30 -3.72
N LEU A 48 12.45 -3.65 -2.69
CA LEU A 48 12.13 -4.76 -1.79
C LEU A 48 10.83 -4.52 -1.02
N ILE A 49 10.61 -3.29 -0.54
CA ILE A 49 9.38 -2.90 0.16
C ILE A 49 8.18 -2.98 -0.79
N THR A 50 8.33 -2.50 -2.03
CA THR A 50 7.25 -2.57 -3.03
C THR A 50 6.86 -4.02 -3.33
N ILE A 51 7.83 -4.89 -3.55
CA ILE A 51 7.59 -6.34 -3.77
C ILE A 51 6.89 -6.95 -2.56
N LEU A 52 7.33 -6.62 -1.34
CA LEU A 52 6.71 -7.10 -0.11
C LEU A 52 5.25 -6.65 0.01
N ILE A 53 4.96 -5.38 -0.26
CA ILE A 53 3.60 -4.82 -0.23
C ILE A 53 2.70 -5.53 -1.24
N ILE A 54 3.18 -5.74 -2.47
CA ILE A 54 2.42 -6.46 -3.51
C ILE A 54 2.08 -7.88 -3.06
N MET A 55 3.07 -8.63 -2.57
CA MET A 55 2.84 -10.02 -2.11
C MET A 55 1.84 -10.07 -0.95
N LEU A 56 2.02 -9.21 0.07
CA LEU A 56 1.10 -9.13 1.21
C LEU A 56 -0.29 -8.65 0.81
N GLY A 57 -0.37 -7.76 -0.18
CA GLY A 57 -1.60 -7.24 -0.77
C GLY A 57 -2.39 -8.33 -1.46
N ILE A 58 -1.75 -9.14 -2.34
CA ILE A 58 -2.39 -10.28 -3.01
C ILE A 58 -2.86 -11.30 -1.97
N MET A 59 -1.97 -11.75 -1.08
CA MET A 59 -2.30 -12.75 -0.06
C MET A 59 -3.44 -12.30 0.87
N SER A 60 -3.50 -11.00 1.20
CA SER A 60 -4.54 -10.47 2.07
C SER A 60 -5.83 -10.19 1.33
N GLY A 61 -5.73 -9.72 0.08
CA GLY A 61 -6.82 -9.48 -0.85
C GLY A 61 -7.67 -10.74 -1.05
N ASP A 62 -7.03 -11.85 -1.42
CA ASP A 62 -7.70 -13.14 -1.63
C ASP A 62 -8.50 -13.56 -0.37
N ARG A 63 -7.91 -13.38 0.81
CA ARG A 63 -8.53 -13.75 2.09
C ARG A 63 -9.68 -12.83 2.49
N VAL A 64 -9.64 -11.54 2.13
CA VAL A 64 -10.73 -10.62 2.45
C VAL A 64 -11.84 -10.63 1.39
N GLU A 65 -11.53 -11.02 0.16
CA GLU A 65 -12.52 -11.21 -0.92
C GLU A 65 -13.56 -12.29 -0.53
N GLU A 66 -13.14 -13.38 0.13
CA GLU A 66 -14.07 -14.40 0.66
C GLU A 66 -15.11 -13.85 1.67
N ILE A 67 -14.80 -12.74 2.34
CA ILE A 67 -15.61 -12.20 3.46
C ILE A 67 -16.41 -10.98 3.02
N TRP A 68 -15.77 -10.08 2.29
CA TRP A 68 -16.32 -8.79 1.87
C TRP A 68 -16.84 -8.82 0.43
N GLY A 69 -16.56 -9.88 -0.32
CA GLY A 69 -16.85 -9.96 -1.74
C GLY A 69 -15.74 -9.33 -2.57
N LYS A 70 -15.87 -9.55 -3.88
CA LYS A 70 -14.92 -9.06 -4.88
C LYS A 70 -14.86 -7.54 -4.91
N ASP A 71 -13.65 -7.00 -4.97
CA ASP A 71 -13.38 -5.57 -5.16
C ASP A 71 -14.10 -4.66 -4.16
N HIS A 72 -14.03 -5.02 -2.87
CA HIS A 72 -14.72 -4.26 -1.84
C HIS A 72 -14.00 -2.94 -1.56
N GLN A 73 -14.74 -1.82 -1.50
CA GLN A 73 -14.27 -0.44 -1.25
C GLN A 73 -13.36 -0.20 -0.03
N ARG A 74 -13.21 -1.21 0.85
CA ARG A 74 -12.35 -1.16 2.04
C ARG A 74 -10.94 -1.69 1.76
N VAL A 75 -10.78 -2.43 0.67
CA VAL A 75 -9.50 -2.91 0.18
C VAL A 75 -8.87 -1.73 -0.57
N VAL A 76 -7.86 -1.13 0.05
CA VAL A 76 -7.13 0.05 -0.47
C VAL A 76 -5.63 -0.20 -0.54
N ILE A 77 -5.21 -1.46 -0.32
CA ILE A 77 -3.80 -1.89 -0.38
C ILE A 77 -3.28 -1.89 -1.82
N ASP A 78 -4.17 -2.01 -2.79
CA ASP A 78 -3.92 -1.81 -4.22
C ASP A 78 -3.50 -0.37 -4.52
N GLU A 79 -4.12 0.62 -3.88
CA GLU A 79 -3.73 2.03 -4.02
C GLU A 79 -2.35 2.30 -3.42
N VAL A 80 -2.04 1.69 -2.28
CA VAL A 80 -0.69 1.73 -1.68
C VAL A 80 0.33 1.10 -2.62
N ALA A 81 0.05 -0.08 -3.13
CA ALA A 81 0.94 -0.80 -4.06
C ALA A 81 1.17 0.00 -5.35
N GLY A 82 0.10 0.56 -5.93
CA GLY A 82 0.15 1.39 -7.13
C GLY A 82 1.01 2.63 -6.93
N MET A 83 0.89 3.30 -5.78
CA MET A 83 1.75 4.45 -5.45
C MET A 83 3.22 4.05 -5.23
N CYS A 84 3.49 2.93 -4.57
CA CYS A 84 4.87 2.42 -4.41
C CYS A 84 5.53 2.14 -5.76
N ILE A 85 4.81 1.51 -6.69
CA ILE A 85 5.30 1.24 -8.06
C ILE A 85 5.55 2.56 -8.80
N THR A 86 4.59 3.48 -8.76
CA THR A 86 4.65 4.76 -9.49
C THR A 86 5.83 5.62 -9.03
N LEU A 87 6.13 5.63 -7.73
CA LEU A 87 7.17 6.47 -7.13
C LEU A 87 8.56 5.81 -7.09
N LEU A 88 8.68 4.57 -7.55
CA LEU A 88 9.86 3.72 -7.33
C LEU A 88 11.16 4.30 -7.90
N PHE A 89 11.07 4.90 -9.08
CA PHE A 89 12.22 5.48 -9.79
C PHE A 89 12.13 7.01 -9.93
N VAL A 90 11.18 7.63 -9.25
CA VAL A 90 11.10 9.09 -9.21
C VAL A 90 12.28 9.59 -8.39
N PRO A 91 13.15 10.46 -8.93
CA PRO A 91 14.26 11.02 -8.17
C PRO A 91 13.70 11.90 -7.04
N LEU A 92 13.97 11.50 -5.81
CA LEU A 92 13.52 12.17 -4.61
C LEU A 92 14.77 12.62 -3.82
N LYS A 93 15.10 13.90 -3.99
CA LYS A 93 16.24 14.62 -3.37
C LYS A 93 17.62 14.17 -3.81
#